data_AF-A0A3A1N9E1-F1
#
_entry.id   AF-A0A3A1N9E1-F1
#
_cell.length_a   1.000
_cell.length_b   1.000
_cell.length_c   1.000
_cell.angle_alpha   90.00
_cell.angle_beta   90.00
_cell.angle_gamma   90.00
#
_symmetry.space_group_name_H-M   'P 1'
#
loop_
_entity.id
_entity.type
_entity.pdbx_description
1 polymer ?
#
loop_
_entity_poly.entity_id
_entity_poly.type
_entity_poly.pdbx_seq_one_letter_code
_entity_poly.pdbx_strand_id
1 'polypeptide(L)'
;MNSKIFMMVRILLGLFVLIFGLNKFLNFIPAGGEMSEPAMTYFGALSSTSTIQLVAIVEILAGLAFIFNKYGALLALILMSVSVNAVLFHATLDAANIGPALAMLILNIVVLIGYKDRYKDILRA
;
A
#
# COMPACT_ATOMS: atom_id res chain seq x y z
N MET A 1 -17.17 -11.23 7.09
CA MET A 1 -17.39 -9.77 7.27
C MET A 1 -18.68 -9.40 6.56
N ASN A 2 -19.45 -8.44 7.08
CA ASN A 2 -20.62 -7.92 6.38
C ASN A 2 -20.22 -7.38 4.99
N SER A 3 -20.97 -7.70 3.94
CA SER A 3 -20.61 -7.38 2.55
C SER A 3 -20.54 -5.87 2.26
N LYS A 4 -21.40 -5.06 2.89
CA LYS A 4 -21.38 -3.60 2.76
C LYS A 4 -20.16 -2.99 3.44
N ILE A 5 -19.84 -3.44 4.65
CA ILE A 5 -18.64 -3.00 5.40
C ILE A 5 -17.38 -3.35 4.60
N PHE A 6 -17.31 -4.59 4.09
CA PHE A 6 -16.18 -5.00 3.26
C PHE A 6 -16.03 -4.13 2.01
N MET A 7 -17.12 -3.85 1.30
CA MET A 7 -17.10 -2.98 0.13
C MET A 7 -16.56 -1.59 0.47
N MET A 8 -17.01 -0.98 1.57
CA MET A 8 -16.55 0.34 2.01
C MET A 8 -15.05 0.34 2.32
N VAL A 9 -14.57 -0.61 3.14
CA VAL A 9 -13.15 -0.71 3.50
C VAL A 9 -12.28 -0.97 2.28
N ARG A 10 -12.72 -1.85 1.38
CA ARG A 10 -12.02 -2.16 0.13
C ARG A 10 -11.91 -0.93 -0.76
N ILE A 11 -13.00 -0.18 -0.96
CA ILE A 11 -12.97 1.05 -1.78
C ILE A 11 -12.09 2.12 -1.12
N LEU A 12 -12.18 2.28 0.20
CA LEU A 12 -11.35 3.23 0.94
C LEU A 12 -9.86 2.93 0.76
N LEU A 13 -9.46 1.67 0.96
CA LEU A 13 -8.08 1.23 0.69
C LEU A 13 -7.71 1.46 -0.77
N GLY A 14 -8.61 1.14 -1.71
CA GLY A 14 -8.39 1.31 -3.14
C GLY A 14 -8.07 2.74 -3.54
N LEU A 15 -8.88 3.69 -3.07
CA LEU A 15 -8.65 5.11 -3.30
C LEU A 15 -7.36 5.58 -2.62
N PHE A 16 -7.13 5.14 -1.37
CA PHE A 16 -5.93 5.49 -0.62
C PHE A 16 -4.65 5.14 -1.40
N VAL A 17 -4.48 3.87 -1.79
CA VAL A 17 -3.25 3.45 -2.47
C VAL A 17 -3.16 3.98 -3.90
N LEU A 18 -4.28 4.17 -4.59
CA LEU A 18 -4.27 4.76 -5.93
C LEU A 18 -3.74 6.20 -5.89
N ILE A 19 -4.14 6.99 -4.90
CA ILE A 19 -3.65 8.35 -4.71
C ILE A 19 -2.14 8.36 -4.48
N PHE A 20 -1.62 7.54 -3.55
CA PHE A 20 -0.18 7.47 -3.27
C PHE A 20 0.64 6.93 -4.45
N GLY A 21 0.10 5.97 -5.20
CA GLY A 21 0.75 5.41 -6.39
C GLY A 21 0.84 6.42 -7.53
N LEU A 22 -0.25 7.12 -7.83
CA LEU A 22 -0.25 8.18 -8.85
C LEU A 22 0.66 9.35 -8.44
N ASN A 23 0.70 9.69 -7.14
CA ASN A 23 1.55 10.77 -6.65
C ASN A 23 3.04 10.54 -6.93
N LYS A 24 3.52 9.29 -6.92
CA LYS A 24 4.94 8.98 -7.22
C LYS A 24 5.35 9.31 -8.66
N PHE A 25 4.40 9.50 -9.57
CA PHE A 25 4.65 9.94 -10.95
C PHE A 25 4.28 11.41 -11.17
N LEU A 26 3.18 11.86 -10.55
CA LEU A 26 2.56 13.16 -10.84
C LEU A 26 2.93 14.25 -9.82
N ASN A 27 3.46 13.88 -8.65
CA ASN A 27 3.94 14.77 -7.60
C ASN A 27 2.94 15.88 -7.18
N PHE A 28 1.67 15.52 -7.01
CA PHE A 28 0.59 16.47 -6.64
C PHE A 28 0.40 16.62 -5.13
N ILE A 29 0.91 15.70 -4.31
CA ILE A 29 1.00 15.84 -2.86
C ILE A 29 2.33 16.58 -2.59
N PRO A 30 2.29 17.78 -1.98
CA PRO A 30 3.50 18.50 -1.62
C PRO A 30 4.44 17.61 -0.81
N ALA A 31 5.73 17.64 -1.14
CA ALA A 31 6.73 17.06 -0.26
C ALA A 31 6.60 17.68 1.13
N GLY A 32 6.75 16.86 2.16
CA GLY A 32 6.77 17.33 3.54
C GLY A 32 7.98 18.20 3.84
N GLY A 33 8.29 18.36 5.12
CA GLY A 33 9.54 18.98 5.55
C GLY A 33 10.79 18.25 5.05
N GLU A 34 11.97 18.77 5.39
CA GLU A 34 13.23 18.15 5.02
C GLU A 34 13.33 16.71 5.54
N MET A 35 13.73 15.79 4.66
CA MET A 35 14.02 14.41 5.04
C MET A 35 15.36 14.33 5.77
N SER A 36 15.46 13.44 6.75
CA SER A 36 16.74 13.11 7.38
C SER A 36 17.72 12.52 6.34
N GLU A 37 19.03 12.67 6.59
CA GLU A 37 20.06 12.10 5.71
C GLU A 37 19.88 10.58 5.47
N PRO A 38 19.60 9.74 6.49
CA PRO A 38 19.31 8.32 6.27
C PRO A 38 18.09 8.07 5.37
N ALA A 39 17.03 8.87 5.49
CA ALA A 39 15.85 8.75 4.65
C ALA A 39 16.15 9.12 3.19
N MET A 40 16.95 10.17 2.97
CA MET A 40 17.44 10.53 1.64
C MET A 40 18.30 9.43 1.02
N THR A 41 19.21 8.83 1.79
CA THR A 41 20.02 7.68 1.31
C THR A 41 19.13 6.50 0.92
N TYR A 42 18.14 6.16 1.75
CA TYR A 42 17.19 5.09 1.46
C TYR A 42 16.42 5.32 0.15
N PHE A 43 15.78 6.49 -0.02
CA PHE A 43 15.03 6.79 -1.23
C PHE A 43 15.92 6.94 -2.47
N GLY A 44 17.15 7.46 -2.31
CA GLY A 44 18.14 7.51 -3.38
C GLY A 44 18.50 6.12 -3.90
N ALA A 45 18.76 5.16 -3.00
CA ALA A 45 19.04 3.78 -3.35
C ALA A 45 17.85 3.13 -4.09
N LEU A 46 16.64 3.22 -3.53
CA LEU A 46 15.43 2.66 -4.18
C LEU A 46 15.13 3.29 -5.54
N SER A 47 15.42 4.57 -5.72
CA SER A 47 15.20 5.25 -7.00
C SER A 47 16.20 4.80 -8.05
N SER A 48 17.46 4.54 -7.67
CA SER A 48 18.50 4.08 -8.60
C SER A 48 18.21 2.69 -9.21
N THR A 49 17.45 1.85 -8.51
CA THR A 49 17.02 0.51 -8.97
C THR A 49 15.62 0.50 -9.57
N SER A 50 14.99 1.67 -9.73
CA SER A 50 13.58 1.82 -10.11
C SER A 50 12.55 1.17 -9.17
N THR A 51 12.94 0.89 -7.92
CA THR A 51 12.07 0.25 -6.93
C THR A 51 10.90 1.16 -6.53
N ILE A 52 11.08 2.48 -6.52
CA ILE A 52 9.98 3.43 -6.27
C ILE A 52 8.91 3.35 -7.37
N GLN A 53 9.31 3.23 -8.65
CA GLN A 53 8.36 3.04 -9.75
C GLN A 53 7.62 1.70 -9.62
N LEU A 54 8.31 0.62 -9.23
CA LEU A 54 7.67 -0.67 -8.98
C LEU A 54 6.60 -0.56 -7.87
N VAL A 55 6.94 0.08 -6.74
CA VAL A 55 5.99 0.34 -5.65
C VAL A 55 4.77 1.11 -6.17
N ALA A 56 5.00 2.18 -6.95
CA ALA A 56 3.93 2.99 -7.53
C ALA A 56 3.01 2.17 -8.44
N ILE A 57 3.56 1.30 -9.29
CA ILE A 57 2.78 0.40 -10.15
C ILE A 57 1.95 -0.57 -9.31
N VAL A 58 2.53 -1.18 -8.28
CA VAL A 58 1.80 -2.09 -7.38
C VAL A 58 0.64 -1.37 -6.69
N GLU A 59 0.86 -0.17 -6.17
CA GLU A 59 -0.18 0.64 -5.53
C GLU A 59 -1.31 1.03 -6.51
N ILE A 60 -0.98 1.44 -7.74
CA ILE A 60 -1.98 1.77 -8.76
C ILE A 60 -2.80 0.53 -9.14
N LEU A 61 -2.15 -0.59 -9.42
CA LEU A 61 -2.83 -1.84 -9.78
C LEU A 61 -3.70 -2.36 -8.63
N ALA A 62 -3.20 -2.29 -7.39
CA ALA A 62 -3.98 -2.64 -6.21
C ALA A 62 -5.17 -1.71 -6.02
N GLY A 63 -4.97 -0.40 -6.19
CA GLY A 63 -6.02 0.61 -6.10
C GLY A 63 -7.17 0.34 -7.05
N LEU A 64 -6.86 0.13 -8.33
CA LEU A 64 -7.84 -0.22 -9.36
C LEU A 64 -8.51 -1.57 -9.08
N ALA A 65 -7.74 -2.59 -8.68
CA ALA A 65 -8.25 -3.90 -8.31
C ALA A 65 -9.26 -3.82 -7.16
N PHE A 66 -8.98 -3.01 -6.15
CA PHE A 66 -9.85 -2.79 -5.01
C PHE A 66 -11.02 -1.87 -5.33
N ILE A 67 -10.96 -0.98 -6.30
CA ILE A 67 -12.16 -0.21 -6.69
C ILE A 67 -13.12 -1.11 -7.47
N PHE A 68 -12.61 -1.76 -8.52
CA PHE A 68 -13.43 -2.58 -9.44
C PHE A 68 -13.74 -3.99 -8.95
N ASN A 69 -13.22 -4.38 -7.77
CA ASN A 69 -13.35 -5.72 -7.20
C ASN A 69 -12.79 -6.83 -8.10
N LYS A 70 -11.77 -6.51 -8.89
CA LYS A 70 -11.16 -7.42 -9.85
C LYS A 70 -9.74 -7.73 -9.41
N TYR A 71 -9.41 -9.00 -9.24
CA TYR A 71 -8.12 -9.45 -8.69
C TYR A 71 -7.82 -8.98 -7.26
N GLY A 72 -8.80 -8.44 -6.52
CA GLY A 72 -8.57 -7.84 -5.20
C GLY A 72 -7.89 -8.78 -4.19
N ALA A 73 -8.24 -10.06 -4.16
CA ALA A 73 -7.59 -11.02 -3.26
C ALA A 73 -6.09 -11.15 -3.55
N LEU A 74 -5.70 -11.23 -4.82
CA LEU A 74 -4.30 -11.32 -5.25
C LEU A 74 -3.55 -10.02 -4.92
N LEU A 75 -4.13 -8.87 -5.28
CA LEU A 75 -3.47 -7.59 -5.06
C LEU A 75 -3.37 -7.21 -3.58
N ALA A 76 -4.30 -7.66 -2.72
CA ALA A 76 -4.16 -7.52 -1.27
C ALA A 76 -2.90 -8.24 -0.74
N LEU A 77 -2.62 -9.44 -1.23
CA LEU A 77 -1.40 -10.18 -0.88
C LEU A 77 -0.15 -9.48 -1.40
N ILE A 78 -0.13 -9.08 -2.67
CA ILE A 78 1.03 -8.38 -3.26
C ILE A 78 1.30 -7.06 -2.51
N LEU A 79 0.25 -6.28 -2.24
CA LEU A 79 0.33 -5.00 -1.54
C LEU A 79 0.84 -5.13 -0.09
N MET A 80 0.76 -6.31 0.54
CA MET A 80 1.33 -6.49 1.89
C MET A 80 2.83 -6.19 1.94
N SER A 81 3.57 -6.57 0.91
CA SER A 81 5.01 -6.29 0.83
C SER A 81 5.28 -4.78 0.87
N VAL A 82 4.52 -3.99 0.11
CA VAL A 82 4.58 -2.52 0.11
C VAL A 82 4.12 -1.95 1.45
N SER A 83 3.04 -2.49 2.02
CA SER A 83 2.45 -1.98 3.26
C SER A 83 3.40 -2.15 4.44
N VAL A 84 4.02 -3.33 4.56
CA VAL A 84 5.00 -3.62 5.60
C VAL A 84 6.25 -2.78 5.40
N ASN A 85 6.75 -2.65 4.17
CA ASN A 85 7.92 -1.81 3.89
C ASN A 85 7.67 -0.33 4.28
N ALA A 86 6.49 0.21 3.98
CA ALA A 86 6.14 1.58 4.38
C ALA A 86 6.16 1.75 5.90
N VAL A 87 5.58 0.81 6.66
CA VAL A 87 5.61 0.85 8.12
C VAL A 87 7.04 0.75 8.65
N LEU A 88 7.87 -0.15 8.09
CA LEU A 88 9.28 -0.28 8.50
C LEU A 88 10.08 0.99 8.23
N PHE A 89 9.90 1.63 7.07
CA PHE A 89 10.51 2.92 6.77
C PHE A 89 10.14 3.96 7.82
N HIS A 90 8.85 4.16 8.08
CA HIS A 90 8.42 5.19 9.04
C HIS A 90 8.84 4.84 10.47
N ALA A 91 8.74 3.58 10.89
CA ALA A 91 9.14 3.16 12.24
C ALA A 91 10.63 3.38 12.53
N THR A 92 11.47 3.46 11.49
CA THR A 92 12.94 3.57 11.64
C THR A 92 13.49 4.93 11.26
N LEU A 93 12.99 5.56 10.19
CA LEU A 93 13.57 6.76 9.60
C LEU A 93 12.66 7.99 9.65
N ASP A 94 11.36 7.84 9.92
CA ASP A 94 10.38 8.94 9.89
C ASP A 94 9.13 8.66 10.77
N ALA A 95 9.36 8.49 12.07
CA ALA A 95 8.33 8.04 13.01
C ALA A 95 7.20 9.05 13.20
N ALA A 96 7.49 10.34 13.06
CA ALA A 96 6.51 11.41 13.19
C ALA A 96 5.39 11.31 12.14
N ASN A 97 5.68 10.74 10.97
CA ASN A 97 4.74 10.61 9.85
C ASN A 97 4.24 9.18 9.63
N ILE A 98 4.31 8.30 10.65
CA ILE A 98 3.94 6.89 10.53
C ILE A 98 2.44 6.62 10.29
N GLY A 99 1.57 7.59 10.61
CA GLY A 99 0.10 7.42 10.62
C GLY A 99 -0.48 6.83 9.33
N PRO A 100 -0.23 7.40 8.14
CA PRO A 100 -0.73 6.87 6.88
C PRO A 100 -0.27 5.44 6.58
N ALA A 101 0.97 5.08 6.91
CA ALA A 101 1.49 3.74 6.68
C ALA A 101 0.80 2.69 7.56
N LEU A 102 0.53 3.01 8.83
CA LEU A 102 -0.26 2.14 9.72
C LEU A 102 -1.70 2.00 9.22
N ALA A 103 -2.33 3.10 8.81
CA ALA A 103 -3.68 3.06 8.26
C ALA A 103 -3.76 2.15 7.03
N MET A 104 -2.80 2.27 6.10
CA MET A 104 -2.70 1.38 4.93
C MET A 104 -2.56 -0.08 5.33
N LEU A 105 -1.63 -0.41 6.25
CA LEU A 105 -1.40 -1.79 6.66
C LEU A 105 -2.64 -2.39 7.34
N ILE A 106 -3.29 -1.65 8.24
CA ILE A 106 -4.50 -2.09 8.93
C ILE A 106 -5.64 -2.33 7.92
N LEU A 107 -5.88 -1.37 7.02
CA LEU A 107 -6.90 -1.50 5.98
C LEU A 107 -6.60 -2.70 5.07
N ASN A 108 -5.34 -2.91 4.68
CA ASN A 108 -4.94 -4.04 3.84
C ASN A 108 -5.17 -5.38 4.55
N ILE A 109 -4.84 -5.49 5.85
CA ILE A 109 -5.14 -6.67 6.67
C ILE A 109 -6.65 -6.93 6.73
N VAL A 110 -7.47 -5.90 6.93
CA VAL A 110 -8.94 -6.07 6.94
C VAL A 110 -9.44 -6.54 5.57
N VAL A 111 -8.88 -6.03 4.47
CA VAL A 111 -9.23 -6.48 3.10
C VAL A 111 -8.79 -7.92 2.85
N LEU A 112 -7.60 -8.33 3.29
CA LEU A 112 -7.16 -9.74 3.28
C LEU A 112 -8.16 -10.64 4.02
N ILE A 113 -8.53 -10.28 5.25
CA ILE A 113 -9.53 -11.05 6.03
C ILE A 113 -10.87 -11.08 5.30
N GLY A 114 -11.26 -9.99 4.62
CA GLY A 114 -12.44 -9.94 3.77
C GLY A 114 -12.40 -10.91 2.59
N TYR A 115 -11.23 -11.14 2.02
CA TYR A 115 -11.00 -12.10 0.93
C TYR A 115 -10.64 -13.51 1.40
N LYS A 116 -10.66 -13.83 2.70
CA LYS A 116 -10.14 -15.09 3.26
C LYS A 116 -10.55 -16.37 2.52
N ASP A 117 -11.80 -16.45 2.04
CA ASP A 117 -12.31 -17.64 1.35
C ASP A 117 -11.66 -17.86 -0.02
N ARG A 118 -11.08 -16.81 -0.63
CA ARG A 118 -10.33 -16.86 -1.89
C ARG A 118 -8.93 -17.45 -1.72
N TYR A 119 -8.41 -17.53 -0.50
CA TYR A 119 -7.06 -18.04 -0.23
C TYR A 119 -7.03 -19.53 0.09
N LYS A 120 -8.20 -20.19 0.18
CA LYS A 120 -8.29 -21.61 0.56
C LYS A 120 -7.37 -22.47 -0.29
N ASP A 121 -7.37 -22.27 -1.61
CA ASP A 121 -6.60 -23.10 -2.55
C ASP A 121 -5.10 -22.81 -2.49
N ILE A 122 -4.71 -21.58 -2.17
CA ILE A 122 -3.30 -21.18 -2.00
C ILE A 122 -2.72 -21.75 -0.70
N LEU A 123 -3.56 -21.95 0.32
CA LEU A 123 -3.17 -22.46 1.64
C LEU A 123 -3.36 -23.97 1.80
N ARG A 124 -3.72 -24.70 0.73
CA ARG A 124 -3.78 -26.17 0.77
C ARG A 124 -2.35 -26.71 0.89
N ALA A 125 -2.10 -27.49 1.94
CA ALA A 125 -0.88 -28.25 2.16
C ALA A 125 -1.06 -29.70 1.71
#